data_AF-A0A0D7BKJ1-F1
#
_entry.id   AF-A0A0D7BKJ1-F1
#
_cell.length_a   1.000
_cell.length_b   1.000
_cell.length_c   1.000
_cell.angle_alpha   90.00
_cell.angle_beta   90.00
_cell.angle_gamma   90.00
#
_symmetry.space_group_name_H-M   'P 1'
#
loop_
_entity.id
_entity.type
_entity.pdbx_description
1 polymer ?
#
loop_
_entity_poly.entity_id
_entity_poly.type
_entity_poly.pdbx_seq_one_letter_code
_entity_poly.pdbx_strand_id
1 'polypeptide(L)'
;MWSSNRTWALPDVPAPTISKHHKSYSVPCQSSIRPAAPTLPHPTQTTQVDWILHNAPDDILYEILSQCCLSVQDVLIGDLAPYSLNTHREPWNLTHVCRRWRHMLLRMPHPWAVLYLNFSRHTQTQAIAELLELQLVRSRDVPLTLRMYVNPYNVDATSPCHPFQRALSLDVLRRVVNLRFNFLPPPLQVPGVFSNLAALHVTTVHGASQLSTAVLGELPSLKWLATDQPSALHEIPPSVTAFTTTTTCFTLPNLFTLLQRMQDLTYLDVSFGGSGVKGGMMDIETESMTLRQLRTLVVTDLKGVGDTKALLTSVDMPRLQGIHLVFGTRCSVDLPTARDMKPLGVSTARIVAKGERPRGHENTGVTGFSGVVPLSALKWEVGDTNVHNPTLA
;
A
#
# COMPACT_ATOMS: atom_id res chain seq x y z
N MET A 1 -8.19 14.99 9.03
CA MET A 1 -7.40 13.74 9.00
C MET A 1 -8.31 12.60 8.57
N TRP A 2 -8.33 12.28 7.27
CA TRP A 2 -9.02 11.11 6.75
C TRP A 2 -7.93 10.16 6.22
N SER A 3 -7.69 9.04 6.88
CA SER A 3 -6.93 7.94 6.30
C SER A 3 -7.86 7.23 5.31
N SER A 4 -7.68 7.45 4.02
CA SER A 4 -8.37 6.66 3.02
C SER A 4 -7.87 5.21 3.13
N ASN A 5 -8.73 4.29 3.56
CA ASN A 5 -8.47 2.85 3.46
C ASN A 5 -8.37 2.48 1.97
N ARG A 6 -7.17 2.62 1.40
CA ARG A 6 -6.83 2.17 0.04
C ARG A 6 -6.25 0.77 0.14
N THR A 7 -6.87 -0.19 -0.53
CA THR A 7 -6.26 -1.50 -0.79
C THR A 7 -5.30 -1.34 -1.97
N TRP A 8 -4.00 -1.34 -1.70
CA TRP A 8 -2.98 -1.36 -2.75
C TRP A 8 -2.75 -2.80 -3.18
N ALA A 9 -2.90 -3.09 -4.47
CA ALA A 9 -2.38 -4.34 -5.02
C ALA A 9 -0.94 -4.05 -5.48
N LEU A 10 0.06 -4.72 -4.90
CA LEU A 10 1.40 -4.71 -5.47
C LEU A 10 1.33 -5.42 -6.83
N PRO A 11 1.69 -4.78 -7.95
CA PRO A 11 1.71 -5.45 -9.24
C PRO A 11 2.78 -6.54 -9.22
N ASP A 12 2.38 -7.80 -9.43
CA ASP A 12 3.19 -9.01 -9.61
C ASP A 12 4.60 -9.00 -8.99
N VAL A 13 4.70 -8.65 -7.71
CA VAL A 13 5.79 -9.19 -6.90
C VAL A 13 5.49 -10.68 -6.78
N PRO A 14 6.39 -11.61 -7.13
CA PRO A 14 6.15 -13.03 -6.98
C PRO A 14 5.96 -13.35 -5.49
N ALA A 15 4.72 -13.23 -5.03
CA ALA A 15 4.28 -13.76 -3.76
C ALA A 15 4.13 -15.28 -3.97
N PRO A 16 4.59 -16.12 -3.02
CA PRO A 16 4.19 -17.51 -3.02
C PRO A 16 2.66 -17.57 -3.07
N THR A 17 2.13 -18.35 -4.00
CA THR A 17 0.71 -18.39 -4.35
C THR A 17 -0.10 -18.89 -3.16
N ILE A 18 -0.68 -17.99 -2.36
CA ILE A 18 -1.60 -18.38 -1.29
C ILE A 18 -2.80 -17.43 -1.24
N SER A 19 -3.98 -18.01 -1.42
CA SER A 19 -5.28 -17.35 -1.33
C SER A 19 -5.63 -17.06 0.12
N LYS A 20 -5.85 -15.79 0.49
CA LYS A 20 -6.34 -15.39 1.81
C LYS A 20 -7.81 -14.95 1.76
N HIS A 21 -8.67 -15.63 2.51
CA HIS A 21 -9.99 -15.12 2.88
C HIS A 21 -9.92 -14.53 4.30
N HIS A 22 -9.90 -13.21 4.41
CA HIS A 22 -9.90 -12.52 5.70
C HIS A 22 -11.36 -12.32 6.18
N LYS A 23 -11.77 -13.01 7.26
CA LYS A 23 -13.00 -12.71 8.01
C LYS A 23 -12.64 -12.06 9.34
N SER A 24 -13.17 -10.87 9.60
CA SER A 24 -13.10 -10.20 10.89
C SER A 24 -14.11 -10.85 11.85
N TYR A 25 -13.64 -11.47 12.92
CA TYR A 25 -14.50 -11.97 14.00
C TYR A 25 -14.58 -10.94 15.13
N SER A 26 -15.79 -10.48 15.42
CA SER A 26 -16.15 -9.75 16.63
C SER A 26 -16.69 -10.73 17.68
N VAL A 27 -16.20 -10.63 18.91
CA VAL A 27 -16.61 -11.46 20.05
C VAL A 27 -17.78 -10.76 20.77
N PRO A 28 -18.94 -11.41 20.98
CA PRO A 28 -20.02 -10.84 21.78
C PRO A 28 -19.79 -11.04 23.28
N CYS A 29 -20.00 -9.98 24.08
CA CYS A 29 -20.15 -10.05 25.54
C CYS A 29 -21.43 -10.81 25.92
N GLN A 30 -21.32 -11.82 26.79
CA GLN A 30 -22.44 -12.59 27.30
C GLN A 30 -23.10 -11.90 28.51
N SER A 31 -24.43 -11.81 28.49
CA SER A 31 -25.28 -11.45 29.62
C SER A 31 -25.85 -12.70 30.31
N SER A 32 -26.04 -12.57 31.62
CA SER A 32 -26.42 -13.59 32.60
C SER A 32 -27.82 -14.20 32.39
N ILE A 33 -27.91 -15.54 32.36
CA ILE A 33 -29.18 -16.29 32.44
C ILE A 33 -29.03 -17.47 33.44
N ARG A 34 -30.11 -17.68 34.21
CA ARG A 34 -30.34 -18.66 35.30
C ARG A 34 -30.12 -20.14 34.92
N PRO A 35 -29.85 -21.03 35.90
CA PRO A 35 -29.56 -22.45 35.66
C PRO A 35 -30.83 -23.29 35.45
N ALA A 36 -30.81 -24.13 34.42
CA ALA A 36 -31.72 -25.25 34.21
C ALA A 36 -30.98 -26.59 34.46
N ALA A 37 -31.77 -27.65 34.68
CA ALA A 37 -31.40 -29.00 35.13
C ALA A 37 -30.24 -29.69 34.35
N PRO A 38 -29.54 -30.66 34.98
CA PRO A 38 -28.32 -31.25 34.43
C PRO A 38 -28.62 -32.21 33.27
N THR A 39 -28.49 -31.70 32.05
CA THR A 39 -28.41 -32.51 30.83
C THR A 39 -27.00 -33.11 30.72
N LEU A 40 -26.91 -34.39 30.33
CA LEU A 40 -25.65 -35.10 30.07
C LEU A 40 -24.70 -34.25 29.19
N PRO A 41 -23.40 -34.16 29.55
CA PRO A 41 -22.47 -33.30 28.84
C PRO A 41 -22.23 -33.85 27.43
N HIS A 42 -22.82 -33.19 26.42
CA HIS A 42 -22.34 -33.32 25.05
C HIS A 42 -20.84 -32.95 25.04
N PRO A 43 -19.98 -33.70 24.33
CA PRO A 43 -18.60 -33.29 24.12
C PRO A 43 -18.64 -31.88 23.51
N THR A 44 -18.22 -30.91 24.31
CA THR A 44 -18.19 -29.51 23.92
C THR A 44 -17.27 -29.40 22.72
N GLN A 45 -17.70 -28.67 21.68
CA GLN A 45 -16.98 -28.49 20.40
C GLN A 45 -15.49 -28.14 20.58
N THR A 46 -15.12 -27.56 21.72
CA THR A 46 -13.75 -27.32 22.18
C THR A 46 -12.86 -28.56 22.11
N THR A 47 -13.35 -29.73 22.52
CA THR A 47 -12.57 -30.99 22.53
C THR A 47 -12.19 -31.49 21.13
N GLN A 48 -13.02 -31.19 20.12
CA GLN A 48 -12.76 -31.61 18.75
C GLN A 48 -11.69 -30.75 18.08
N VAL A 49 -11.71 -29.43 18.32
CA VAL A 49 -10.70 -28.51 17.76
C VAL A 49 -9.33 -28.78 18.38
N ASP A 50 -9.26 -28.99 19.69
CA ASP A 50 -8.01 -29.31 20.38
C ASP A 50 -7.39 -30.60 19.83
N TRP A 51 -8.21 -31.64 19.61
CA TRP A 51 -7.73 -32.90 19.03
C TRP A 51 -7.14 -32.70 17.62
N ILE A 52 -7.80 -31.90 16.78
CA ILE A 52 -7.30 -31.61 15.43
C ILE A 52 -5.97 -30.86 15.50
N LEU A 53 -5.84 -29.84 16.35
CA LEU A 53 -4.62 -29.04 16.46
C LEU A 53 -3.43 -29.83 17.02
N HIS A 54 -3.69 -30.81 17.90
CA HIS A 54 -2.64 -31.66 18.44
C HIS A 54 -2.16 -32.74 17.46
N ASN A 55 -3.06 -33.28 16.64
CA ASN A 55 -2.78 -34.39 15.73
C ASN A 55 -2.60 -33.98 14.27
N ALA A 56 -2.79 -32.71 13.93
CA ALA A 56 -2.54 -32.20 12.57
C ALA A 56 -1.11 -32.55 12.15
N PRO A 57 -0.86 -33.00 10.92
CA PRO A 57 0.48 -33.13 10.34
C PRO A 57 1.28 -31.81 10.35
N ASP A 58 2.62 -31.91 10.34
CA ASP A 58 3.51 -30.73 10.41
C ASP A 58 3.34 -29.77 9.21
N ASP A 59 3.03 -30.27 8.02
CA ASP A 59 2.74 -29.45 6.84
C ASP A 59 1.44 -28.64 6.99
N ILE A 60 0.39 -29.25 7.53
CA ILE A 60 -0.88 -28.55 7.82
C ILE A 60 -0.66 -27.49 8.90
N LEU A 61 0.06 -27.84 9.96
CA LEU A 61 0.36 -26.88 11.03
C LEU A 61 1.28 -25.75 10.53
N TYR A 62 2.19 -26.02 9.60
CA TYR A 62 3.02 -25.00 8.96
C TYR A 62 2.15 -24.01 8.19
N GLU A 63 1.21 -24.51 7.39
CA GLU A 63 0.29 -23.68 6.62
C GLU A 63 -0.55 -22.79 7.54
N ILE A 64 -1.15 -23.36 8.59
CA ILE A 64 -1.92 -22.61 9.60
C ILE A 64 -1.07 -21.48 10.21
N LEU A 65 0.13 -21.81 10.70
CA LEU A 65 1.04 -20.82 11.30
C LEU A 65 1.42 -19.70 10.31
N SER A 66 1.61 -20.05 9.04
CA SER A 66 1.93 -19.09 7.98
C SER A 66 0.78 -18.09 7.75
N GLN A 67 -0.48 -18.55 7.86
CA GLN A 67 -1.66 -17.70 7.71
C GLN A 67 -1.92 -16.80 8.91
N CYS A 68 -1.56 -17.25 10.12
CA CYS A 68 -1.69 -16.47 11.34
C CYS A 68 -0.70 -15.30 11.42
N CYS A 69 0.40 -15.35 10.67
CA CYS A 69 1.43 -14.32 10.70
C CYS A 69 1.15 -13.18 9.69
N LEU A 70 1.75 -12.01 9.94
CA LEU A 70 1.61 -10.83 9.10
C LEU A 70 2.10 -11.10 7.67
N SER A 71 1.30 -10.71 6.69
CA SER A 71 1.75 -10.69 5.30
C SER A 71 2.58 -9.45 5.00
N VAL A 72 3.33 -9.51 3.89
CA VAL A 72 4.02 -8.35 3.32
C VAL A 72 3.05 -7.21 3.05
N GLN A 73 1.85 -7.51 2.54
CA GLN A 73 0.82 -6.50 2.29
C GLN A 73 0.36 -5.83 3.59
N ASP A 74 0.10 -6.60 4.64
CA ASP A 74 -0.38 -6.06 5.93
C ASP A 74 0.60 -5.01 6.47
N VAL A 75 1.90 -5.29 6.40
CA VAL A 75 2.94 -4.37 6.88
C VAL A 75 3.12 -3.17 5.96
N LEU A 76 3.20 -3.38 4.63
CA LEU A 76 3.46 -2.29 3.69
C LEU A 76 2.26 -1.37 3.47
N ILE A 77 1.04 -1.85 3.67
CA ILE A 77 -0.19 -1.10 3.35
C ILE A 77 -0.91 -0.69 4.62
N GLY A 78 -1.08 -1.60 5.57
CA GLY A 78 -2.02 -1.45 6.67
C GLY A 78 -1.56 -0.39 7.67
N ASP A 79 -2.27 0.73 7.79
CA ASP A 79 -2.03 1.71 8.87
C ASP A 79 -2.23 1.13 10.28
N LEU A 80 -2.88 -0.04 10.35
CA LEU A 80 -3.14 -0.81 11.56
C LEU A 80 -2.19 -2.00 11.76
N ALA A 81 -1.12 -2.12 10.98
CA ALA A 81 -0.13 -3.18 11.16
C ALA A 81 0.33 -3.19 12.63
N PRO A 82 0.20 -4.33 13.34
CA PRO A 82 0.68 -4.40 14.71
C PRO A 82 2.21 -4.30 14.70
N TYR A 83 2.73 -3.69 15.74
CA TYR A 83 4.17 -3.53 15.95
C TYR A 83 4.85 -4.91 16.12
N SER A 84 5.90 -5.19 15.33
CA SER A 84 6.50 -6.53 15.25
C SER A 84 7.23 -6.97 16.52
N LEU A 85 7.72 -6.03 17.35
CA LEU A 85 8.42 -6.37 18.59
C LEU A 85 7.47 -6.46 19.79
N ASN A 86 6.14 -6.46 19.55
CA ASN A 86 5.16 -6.78 20.58
C ASN A 86 5.09 -8.30 20.78
N THR A 87 5.61 -8.78 21.90
CA THR A 87 5.65 -10.22 22.24
C THR A 87 4.27 -10.85 22.47
N HIS A 88 3.21 -10.04 22.62
CA HIS A 88 1.82 -10.49 22.71
C HIS A 88 1.16 -10.72 21.34
N ARG A 89 1.88 -10.46 20.24
CA ARG A 89 1.42 -10.62 18.86
C ARG A 89 2.22 -11.67 18.13
N GLU A 90 1.72 -12.07 16.98
CA GLU A 90 2.35 -12.99 16.07
C GLU A 90 3.64 -12.36 15.49
N PRO A 91 4.72 -13.13 15.29
CA PRO A 91 4.85 -14.57 15.54
C PRO A 91 5.10 -14.95 17.02
N TRP A 92 5.39 -14.00 17.91
CA TRP A 92 5.84 -14.28 19.28
C TRP A 92 4.83 -15.09 20.11
N ASN A 93 3.59 -14.65 20.20
CA ASN A 93 2.54 -15.31 20.99
C ASN A 93 2.33 -16.79 20.58
N LEU A 94 2.44 -17.10 19.28
CA LEU A 94 2.32 -18.45 18.74
C LEU A 94 3.43 -19.37 19.25
N THR A 95 4.61 -18.83 19.58
CA THR A 95 5.70 -19.60 20.21
C THR A 95 5.39 -20.00 21.65
N HIS A 96 4.33 -19.47 22.26
CA HIS A 96 3.94 -19.79 23.63
C HIS A 96 2.81 -20.83 23.73
N VAL A 97 2.19 -21.24 22.61
CA VAL A 97 1.07 -22.20 22.59
C VAL A 97 1.51 -23.58 23.10
N CYS A 98 2.47 -24.22 22.43
CA CYS A 98 3.06 -25.47 22.88
C CYS A 98 4.49 -25.65 22.32
N ARG A 99 5.22 -26.67 22.79
CA ARG A 99 6.59 -26.96 22.33
C ARG A 99 6.66 -27.23 20.82
N ARG A 100 5.67 -27.94 20.27
CA ARG A 100 5.60 -28.26 18.84
C ARG A 100 5.46 -27.02 17.98
N TRP A 101 4.53 -26.12 18.32
CA TRP A 101 4.32 -24.85 17.63
C TRP A 101 5.56 -23.96 17.70
N ARG A 102 6.18 -23.86 18.88
CA ARG A 102 7.46 -23.14 19.04
C ARG A 102 8.54 -23.69 18.12
N HIS A 103 8.73 -25.00 18.11
CA HIS A 103 9.76 -25.63 17.28
C HIS A 103 9.52 -25.36 15.79
N MET A 104 8.28 -25.49 15.34
CA MET A 104 7.92 -25.22 13.95
C MET A 104 8.14 -23.75 13.57
N LEU A 105 7.63 -22.81 14.37
CA LEU A 105 7.74 -21.39 14.05
C LEU A 105 9.19 -20.87 14.07
N LEU A 106 10.04 -21.43 14.94
CA LEU A 106 11.49 -21.14 14.93
C LEU A 106 12.22 -21.72 13.72
N ARG A 107 11.61 -22.69 13.01
CA ARG A 107 12.11 -23.21 11.73
C ARG A 107 11.57 -22.45 10.52
N MET A 108 10.59 -21.57 10.72
CA MET A 108 9.99 -20.74 9.68
C MET A 108 10.63 -19.35 9.70
N PRO A 109 11.61 -19.04 8.82
CA PRO A 109 12.25 -17.71 8.83
C PRO A 109 11.32 -16.58 8.32
N HIS A 110 10.41 -16.87 7.39
CA HIS A 110 9.58 -15.85 6.72
C HIS A 110 8.71 -15.01 7.69
N PRO A 111 8.01 -15.58 8.68
CA PRO A 111 7.28 -14.79 9.69
C PRO A 111 8.14 -13.76 10.45
N TRP A 112 9.44 -14.03 10.63
CA TRP A 112 10.35 -13.13 11.33
C TRP A 112 10.92 -12.03 10.42
N ALA A 113 10.82 -12.19 9.10
CA ALA A 113 11.38 -11.30 8.09
C ALA A 113 10.48 -10.11 7.71
N VAL A 114 9.25 -10.09 8.22
CA VAL A 114 8.30 -9.00 8.00
C VAL A 114 8.25 -8.12 9.25
N LEU A 115 8.84 -6.93 9.15
CA LEU A 115 9.13 -6.05 10.26
C LEU A 115 8.38 -4.73 10.14
N TYR A 116 7.62 -4.36 11.17
CA TYR A 116 7.14 -3.01 11.39
C TYR A 116 7.75 -2.42 12.66
N LEU A 117 8.62 -1.44 12.47
CA LEU A 117 9.31 -0.71 13.53
C LEU A 117 8.69 0.68 13.69
N ASN A 118 8.29 1.04 14.91
CA ASN A 118 7.74 2.35 15.23
C ASN A 118 8.57 3.05 16.32
N PHE A 119 9.49 3.90 15.90
CA PHE A 119 10.43 4.63 16.75
C PHE A 119 9.75 5.73 17.58
N SER A 120 8.47 6.00 17.35
CA SER A 120 7.75 7.08 18.05
C SER A 120 7.17 6.62 19.39
N ARG A 121 7.04 5.30 19.59
CA ARG A 121 6.39 4.71 20.77
C ARG A 121 7.37 4.24 21.83
N HIS A 122 8.67 4.35 21.58
CA HIS A 122 9.68 3.77 22.45
C HIS A 122 10.58 4.85 23.01
N THR A 123 10.50 5.02 24.34
CA THR A 123 11.67 5.42 25.10
C THR A 123 12.72 4.32 24.90
N GLN A 124 13.95 4.72 24.62
CA GLN A 124 15.06 3.84 24.21
C GLN A 124 15.32 2.73 25.23
N THR A 125 14.63 1.57 25.15
CA THR A 125 14.94 0.43 26.01
C THR A 125 15.80 -0.57 25.26
N GLN A 126 16.97 -0.85 25.82
CA GLN A 126 17.91 -1.87 25.36
C GLN A 126 17.21 -3.22 25.07
N ALA A 127 16.21 -3.59 25.88
CA ALA A 127 15.42 -4.80 25.71
C ALA A 127 14.69 -4.87 24.35
N ILE A 128 14.21 -3.75 23.81
CA ILE A 128 13.53 -3.77 22.50
C ILE A 128 14.54 -3.92 21.36
N ALA A 129 15.76 -3.39 21.51
CA ALA A 129 16.84 -3.64 20.56
C ALA A 129 17.24 -5.13 20.56
N GLU A 130 17.36 -5.75 21.73
CA GLU A 130 17.62 -7.19 21.86
C GLU A 130 16.53 -8.05 21.21
N LEU A 131 15.25 -7.65 21.33
CA LEU A 131 14.15 -8.31 20.63
C LEU A 131 14.25 -8.16 19.11
N LEU A 132 14.67 -6.99 18.62
CA LEU A 132 14.91 -6.79 17.19
C LEU A 132 16.05 -7.69 16.69
N GLU A 133 17.18 -7.71 17.40
CA GLU A 133 18.31 -8.58 17.09
C GLU A 133 17.89 -10.05 17.06
N LEU A 134 17.13 -10.51 18.06
CA LEU A 134 16.61 -11.86 18.11
C LEU A 134 15.68 -12.17 16.92
N GLN A 135 14.82 -11.23 16.54
CA GLN A 135 13.95 -11.39 15.37
C GLN A 135 14.77 -11.46 14.07
N LEU A 136 15.78 -10.61 13.93
CA LEU A 136 16.67 -10.60 12.77
C LEU A 136 17.46 -11.92 12.66
N VAL A 137 17.97 -12.46 13.76
CA VAL A 137 18.61 -13.78 13.80
C VAL A 137 17.64 -14.88 13.35
N ARG A 138 16.38 -14.84 13.81
CA ARG A 138 15.36 -15.82 13.43
C ARG A 138 14.93 -15.72 11.96
N SER A 139 15.03 -14.55 11.37
CA SER A 139 14.80 -14.36 9.93
C SER A 139 15.89 -14.99 9.06
N ARG A 140 17.06 -15.36 9.62
CA ARG A 140 18.19 -15.99 8.92
C ARG A 140 18.65 -15.15 7.73
N ASP A 141 18.74 -15.71 6.52
CA ASP A 141 19.19 -15.02 5.31
C ASP A 141 18.04 -14.68 4.35
N VAL A 142 16.78 -14.82 4.77
CA VAL A 142 15.66 -14.56 3.87
C VAL A 142 15.50 -13.05 3.59
N PRO A 143 14.94 -12.66 2.43
CA PRO A 143 14.65 -11.27 2.12
C PRO A 143 13.74 -10.60 3.15
N LEU A 144 14.08 -9.38 3.54
CA LEU A 144 13.36 -8.61 4.56
C LEU A 144 12.34 -7.65 3.92
N THR A 145 11.15 -7.61 4.52
CA THR A 145 10.17 -6.54 4.33
C THR A 145 10.20 -5.66 5.56
N LEU A 146 10.55 -4.40 5.38
CA LEU A 146 10.73 -3.47 6.48
C LEU A 146 9.83 -2.25 6.32
N ARG A 147 9.01 -1.98 7.33
CA ARG A 147 8.34 -0.71 7.53
C ARG A 147 8.93 0.00 8.73
N MET A 148 9.32 1.25 8.56
CA MET A 148 9.80 2.10 9.63
C MET A 148 8.88 3.32 9.77
N TYR A 149 8.51 3.62 11.00
CA TYR A 149 7.85 4.86 11.34
C TYR A 149 8.68 5.62 12.36
N VAL A 150 9.23 6.76 11.95
CA VAL A 150 10.06 7.63 12.77
C VAL A 150 9.33 8.96 12.93
N ASN A 151 9.08 9.39 14.17
CA ASN A 151 8.58 10.74 14.42
C ASN A 151 9.74 11.72 14.19
N PRO A 152 9.69 12.59 13.16
CA PRO A 152 10.78 13.50 12.85
C PRO A 152 11.04 14.52 13.97
N TYR A 153 10.06 14.74 14.85
CA TYR A 153 10.19 15.64 16.00
C TYR A 153 10.81 14.97 17.22
N ASN A 154 11.05 13.65 17.18
CA ASN A 154 11.75 12.94 18.23
C ASN A 154 13.26 12.95 17.96
N VAL A 155 13.98 13.87 18.61
CA VAL A 155 15.45 14.06 18.47
C VAL A 155 16.21 12.76 18.74
N ASP A 156 15.72 11.95 19.66
CA ASP A 156 16.34 10.68 20.01
C ASP A 156 16.29 9.67 18.85
N ALA A 157 15.21 9.67 18.07
CA ALA A 157 15.01 8.72 16.99
C ALA A 157 15.90 8.98 15.77
N THR A 158 16.41 10.21 15.63
CA THR A 158 17.35 10.58 14.57
C THR A 158 18.81 10.44 15.00
N SER A 159 19.07 10.23 16.29
CA SER A 159 20.41 10.04 16.84
C SER A 159 21.12 8.83 16.20
N PRO A 160 22.38 8.96 15.75
CA PRO A 160 23.19 7.85 15.23
C PRO A 160 23.40 6.74 16.28
N CYS A 161 23.22 7.06 17.56
CA CYS A 161 23.39 6.13 18.68
C CYS A 161 22.08 5.38 19.02
N HIS A 162 21.01 5.55 18.24
CA HIS A 162 19.75 4.90 18.55
C HIS A 162 19.91 3.36 18.49
N PRO A 163 19.51 2.59 19.52
CA PRO A 163 19.76 1.13 19.58
C PRO A 163 19.28 0.34 18.35
N PHE A 164 18.16 0.72 17.75
CA PHE A 164 17.69 0.12 16.50
C PHE A 164 18.63 0.30 15.30
N GLN A 165 19.37 1.41 15.22
CA GLN A 165 20.31 1.63 14.13
C GLN A 165 21.50 0.68 14.25
N ARG A 166 21.90 0.31 15.48
CA ARG A 166 22.91 -0.73 15.72
C ARG A 166 22.44 -2.10 15.25
N ALA A 167 21.19 -2.45 15.54
CA ALA A 167 20.60 -3.72 15.12
C ALA A 167 20.39 -3.80 13.60
N LEU A 168 20.07 -2.67 12.95
CA LEU A 168 19.97 -2.55 11.49
C LEU A 168 21.35 -2.34 10.85
N SER A 169 22.23 -3.34 11.00
CA SER A 169 23.55 -3.33 10.37
C SER A 169 23.46 -3.29 8.83
N LEU A 170 24.58 -2.95 8.17
CA LEU A 170 24.65 -2.93 6.71
C LEU A 170 24.24 -4.28 6.08
N ASP A 171 24.63 -5.40 6.69
CA ASP A 171 24.29 -6.73 6.17
C ASP A 171 22.79 -7.04 6.31
N VAL A 172 22.15 -6.55 7.37
CA VAL A 172 20.69 -6.62 7.53
C VAL A 172 20.00 -5.77 6.46
N LEU A 173 20.47 -4.55 6.24
CA LEU A 173 19.87 -3.62 5.28
C LEU A 173 20.00 -4.10 3.83
N ARG A 174 21.11 -4.77 3.48
CA ARG A 174 21.30 -5.43 2.18
C ARG A 174 20.28 -6.53 1.91
N ARG A 175 19.64 -7.10 2.94
CA ARG A 175 18.58 -8.10 2.77
C ARG A 175 17.21 -7.47 2.55
N VAL A 176 17.05 -6.16 2.72
CA VAL A 176 15.77 -5.46 2.56
C VAL A 176 15.41 -5.39 1.08
N VAL A 177 14.30 -6.05 0.72
CA VAL A 177 13.75 -6.05 -0.64
C VAL A 177 12.52 -5.15 -0.76
N ASN A 178 11.78 -4.96 0.34
CA ASN A 178 10.66 -4.04 0.40
C ASN A 178 10.84 -3.09 1.57
N LEU A 179 10.78 -1.80 1.32
CA LEU A 179 10.99 -0.77 2.32
C LEU A 179 9.84 0.24 2.29
N ARG A 180 9.21 0.48 3.44
CA ARG A 180 8.32 1.62 3.65
C ARG A 180 8.84 2.48 4.78
N PHE A 181 8.95 3.79 4.58
CA PHE A 181 9.25 4.70 5.68
C PHE A 181 8.54 6.04 5.52
N ASN A 182 8.40 6.75 6.65
CA ASN A 182 7.96 8.14 6.66
C ASN A 182 9.11 9.15 6.85
N PHE A 183 10.28 8.65 7.28
CA PHE A 183 11.51 9.40 7.44
C PHE A 183 12.68 8.42 7.44
N LEU A 184 13.72 8.71 6.66
CA LEU A 184 14.93 7.88 6.57
C LEU A 184 16.04 8.50 7.43
N PRO A 185 16.42 7.86 8.56
CA PRO A 185 17.47 8.40 9.41
C PRO A 185 18.82 8.51 8.66
N PRO A 186 19.66 9.51 9.00
CA PRO A 186 20.89 9.81 8.24
C PRO A 186 21.82 8.61 7.98
N PRO A 187 22.05 7.68 8.92
CA PRO A 187 22.92 6.52 8.68
C PRO A 187 22.43 5.59 7.57
N LEU A 188 21.14 5.65 7.23
CA LEU A 188 20.53 4.86 6.15
C LEU A 188 20.54 5.60 4.81
N GLN A 189 21.06 6.83 4.75
CA GLN A 189 21.21 7.62 3.52
C GLN A 189 22.56 7.37 2.84
N VAL A 190 23.33 6.39 3.31
CA VAL A 190 24.60 6.04 2.70
C VAL A 190 24.35 5.33 1.36
N PRO A 191 25.06 5.76 0.30
CA PRO A 191 25.16 5.06 -0.96
C PRO A 191 25.27 3.53 -0.88
N GLY A 192 24.52 2.82 -1.72
CA GLY A 192 24.61 1.35 -1.86
C GLY A 192 24.10 0.48 -0.69
N VAL A 193 23.54 1.07 0.36
CA VAL A 193 22.97 0.33 1.52
C VAL A 193 21.84 -0.63 1.10
N PHE A 194 21.04 -0.22 0.12
CA PHE A 194 19.82 -0.88 -0.32
C PHE A 194 19.97 -1.52 -1.72
N SER A 195 21.08 -2.21 -1.97
CA SER A 195 21.40 -2.78 -3.29
C SER A 195 20.36 -3.77 -3.84
N ASN A 196 19.65 -4.50 -2.96
CA ASN A 196 18.61 -5.47 -3.32
C ASN A 196 17.18 -4.91 -3.22
N LEU A 197 17.03 -3.61 -2.98
CA LEU A 197 15.71 -3.01 -2.77
C LEU A 197 14.91 -3.01 -4.06
N ALA A 198 13.81 -3.76 -4.08
CA ALA A 198 12.92 -3.91 -5.22
C ALA A 198 11.69 -2.99 -5.14
N ALA A 199 11.22 -2.71 -3.91
CA ALA A 199 10.04 -1.89 -3.67
C ALA A 199 10.31 -0.84 -2.58
N LEU A 200 10.05 0.42 -2.89
CA LEU A 200 10.23 1.55 -1.97
C LEU A 200 8.93 2.35 -1.84
N HIS A 201 8.48 2.56 -0.60
CA HIS A 201 7.36 3.43 -0.27
C HIS A 201 7.83 4.54 0.67
N VAL A 202 7.91 5.75 0.15
CA VAL A 202 8.24 6.97 0.90
C VAL A 202 6.94 7.70 1.23
N THR A 203 6.72 7.93 2.52
CA THR A 203 5.68 8.83 2.99
C THR A 203 6.33 10.03 3.67
N THR A 204 5.66 11.16 3.73
CA THR A 204 6.16 12.36 4.39
C THR A 204 5.24 12.76 5.51
N VAL A 205 5.89 13.10 6.61
CA VAL A 205 5.28 13.92 7.64
C VAL A 205 5.64 15.37 7.31
N HIS A 206 4.65 16.25 7.22
CA HIS A 206 4.81 17.65 6.80
C HIS A 206 6.06 18.32 7.39
N GLY A 207 6.97 18.76 6.52
CA GLY A 207 8.18 19.52 6.92
C GLY A 207 9.38 18.68 7.34
N ALA A 208 9.29 17.35 7.36
CA ALA A 208 10.44 16.49 7.61
C ALA A 208 11.33 16.32 6.36
N SER A 209 12.62 16.06 6.59
CA SER A 209 13.68 16.06 5.55
C SER A 209 13.30 15.25 4.30
N GLN A 210 13.67 15.80 3.15
CA GLN A 210 13.50 15.17 1.85
C GLN A 210 14.40 13.92 1.76
N LEU A 211 13.91 12.88 1.10
CA LEU A 211 14.78 11.78 0.70
C LEU A 211 15.86 12.38 -0.20
N SER A 212 17.13 12.25 0.19
CA SER A 212 18.23 12.70 -0.66
C SER A 212 18.08 12.03 -2.01
N THR A 213 18.00 12.85 -3.05
CA THR A 213 17.73 12.39 -4.40
C THR A 213 18.86 11.45 -4.88
N ALA A 214 20.09 11.70 -4.44
CA ALA A 214 21.25 10.82 -4.65
C ALA A 214 21.01 9.37 -4.21
N VAL A 215 20.26 9.14 -3.12
CA VAL A 215 19.96 7.78 -2.64
C VAL A 215 19.07 7.04 -3.63
N LEU A 216 18.10 7.72 -4.27
CA LEU A 216 17.22 7.09 -5.24
C LEU A 216 17.98 6.66 -6.49
N GLY A 217 18.88 7.51 -6.99
CA GLY A 217 19.68 7.24 -8.19
C GLY A 217 20.56 5.98 -8.09
N GLU A 218 20.84 5.51 -6.88
CA GLU A 218 21.70 4.37 -6.59
C GLU A 218 20.96 3.07 -6.23
N LEU A 219 19.66 2.97 -6.54
CA LEU A 219 18.88 1.76 -6.28
C LEU A 219 18.72 0.93 -7.57
N PRO A 220 19.75 0.15 -7.99
CA PRO A 220 19.74 -0.52 -9.30
C PRO A 220 18.63 -1.57 -9.44
N SER A 221 18.17 -2.12 -8.32
CA SER A 221 17.14 -3.16 -8.28
C SER A 221 15.72 -2.62 -8.13
N LEU A 222 15.55 -1.30 -8.01
CA LEU A 222 14.26 -0.71 -7.70
C LEU A 222 13.30 -0.83 -8.89
N LYS A 223 12.20 -1.56 -8.68
CA LYS A 223 11.14 -1.79 -9.67
C LYS A 223 9.85 -1.08 -9.33
N TRP A 224 9.56 -0.91 -8.04
CA TRP A 224 8.33 -0.27 -7.57
C TRP A 224 8.65 0.91 -6.65
N LEU A 225 8.12 2.08 -6.96
CA LEU A 225 8.27 3.30 -6.16
C LEU A 225 6.90 3.92 -5.86
N ALA A 226 6.58 4.03 -4.58
CA ALA A 226 5.48 4.84 -4.08
C ALA A 226 6.03 6.05 -3.32
N THR A 227 5.62 7.26 -3.65
CA THR A 227 6.10 8.46 -2.97
C THR A 227 5.03 9.54 -2.84
N ASP A 228 5.04 10.26 -1.71
CA ASP A 228 4.35 11.53 -1.53
C ASP A 228 5.33 12.73 -1.49
N GLN A 229 6.54 12.58 -2.04
CA GLN A 229 7.51 13.66 -2.19
C GLN A 229 7.62 14.15 -3.65
N PRO A 230 7.31 15.42 -3.95
CA PRO A 230 7.52 15.98 -5.28
C PRO A 230 9.00 16.11 -5.67
N SER A 231 9.90 16.30 -4.70
CA SER A 231 11.35 16.44 -4.96
C SER A 231 11.98 15.13 -5.46
N ALA A 232 11.44 13.98 -5.05
CA ALA A 232 11.94 12.66 -5.44
C ALA A 232 11.79 12.37 -6.94
N LEU A 233 10.97 13.15 -7.65
CA LEU A 233 10.58 12.87 -9.04
C LEU A 233 11.72 13.08 -10.04
N HIS A 234 12.66 13.98 -9.75
CA HIS A 234 13.75 14.31 -10.67
C HIS A 234 14.84 13.24 -10.72
N GLU A 235 14.86 12.29 -9.79
CA GLU A 235 15.93 11.29 -9.68
C GLU A 235 15.39 9.85 -9.59
N ILE A 236 14.20 9.63 -10.16
CA ILE A 236 13.65 8.28 -10.27
C ILE A 236 14.52 7.46 -11.22
N PRO A 237 15.02 6.27 -10.79
CA PRO A 237 15.77 5.38 -11.63
C PRO A 237 14.96 4.90 -12.84
N PRO A 238 15.59 4.72 -14.01
CA PRO A 238 14.91 4.18 -15.19
C PRO A 238 14.46 2.73 -15.01
N SER A 239 15.00 1.99 -14.02
CA SER A 239 14.61 0.62 -13.68
C SER A 239 13.20 0.49 -13.09
N VAL A 240 12.59 1.60 -12.67
CA VAL A 240 11.27 1.60 -12.04
C VAL A 240 10.19 1.31 -13.09
N THR A 241 9.58 0.13 -12.98
CA THR A 241 8.50 -0.33 -13.86
C THR A 241 7.11 -0.07 -13.28
N ALA A 242 7.00 0.33 -12.02
CA ALA A 242 5.73 0.64 -11.38
C ALA A 242 5.86 1.85 -10.45
N PHE A 243 5.00 2.84 -10.66
CA PHE A 243 5.08 4.12 -9.96
C PHE A 243 3.74 4.48 -9.33
N THR A 244 3.79 4.99 -8.11
CA THR A 244 2.63 5.44 -7.36
C THR A 244 2.94 6.77 -6.68
N THR A 245 2.04 7.72 -6.82
CA THR A 245 2.16 9.01 -6.15
C THR A 245 0.84 9.43 -5.54
N THR A 246 0.88 9.71 -4.24
CA THR A 246 -0.24 10.28 -3.49
C THR A 246 -0.08 11.79 -3.27
N THR A 247 0.93 12.41 -3.87
CA THR A 247 1.12 13.86 -3.71
C THR A 247 -0.02 14.64 -4.32
N THR A 248 -0.50 15.63 -3.58
CA THR A 248 -1.48 16.58 -4.05
C THR A 248 -0.90 17.64 -5.00
N CYS A 249 0.39 17.60 -5.29
CA CYS A 249 1.14 18.71 -5.89
C CYS A 249 1.69 18.39 -7.29
N PHE A 250 1.21 17.36 -7.97
CA PHE A 250 1.60 17.11 -9.35
C PHE A 250 0.96 18.14 -10.29
N THR A 251 1.80 18.93 -10.95
CA THR A 251 1.41 19.60 -12.20
C THR A 251 1.60 18.62 -13.35
N LEU A 252 0.76 18.71 -14.38
CA LEU A 252 0.90 17.88 -15.58
C LEU A 252 2.29 17.98 -16.25
N PRO A 253 2.92 19.16 -16.41
CA PRO A 253 4.27 19.27 -16.96
C PRO A 253 5.32 18.44 -16.21
N ASN A 254 5.24 18.39 -14.89
CA ASN A 254 6.16 17.60 -14.07
C ASN A 254 5.92 16.10 -14.27
N LEU A 255 4.65 15.69 -14.39
CA LEU A 255 4.30 14.32 -14.73
C LEU A 255 4.83 13.92 -16.11
N PHE A 256 4.68 14.78 -17.13
CA PHE A 256 5.18 14.46 -18.46
C PHE A 256 6.70 14.36 -18.51
N THR A 257 7.41 15.30 -17.88
CA THR A 257 8.87 15.23 -17.75
C THR A 257 9.32 13.92 -17.09
N LEU A 258 8.58 13.46 -16.06
CA LEU A 258 8.84 12.19 -15.41
C LEU A 258 8.58 11.01 -16.35
N LEU A 259 7.40 10.96 -16.97
CA LEU A 259 6.98 9.85 -17.83
C LEU A 259 7.86 9.70 -19.07
N GLN A 260 8.42 10.80 -19.59
CA GLN A 260 9.41 10.77 -20.68
C GLN A 260 10.65 9.92 -20.30
N ARG A 261 11.01 9.86 -19.03
CA ARG A 261 12.14 9.07 -18.53
C ARG A 261 11.79 7.62 -18.18
N MET A 262 10.50 7.32 -18.02
CA MET A 262 10.01 6.02 -17.54
C MET A 262 9.31 5.23 -18.64
N GLN A 263 10.05 4.94 -19.73
CA GLN A 263 9.48 4.29 -20.92
C GLN A 263 9.04 2.83 -20.69
N ASP A 264 9.63 2.17 -19.69
CA ASP A 264 9.33 0.79 -19.30
C ASP A 264 8.24 0.69 -18.20
N LEU A 265 7.54 1.80 -17.93
CA LEU A 265 6.49 1.83 -16.93
C LEU A 265 5.30 0.94 -17.34
N THR A 266 4.95 0.01 -16.45
CA THR A 266 3.84 -0.95 -16.60
C THR A 266 2.63 -0.61 -15.76
N TYR A 267 2.83 0.07 -14.63
CA TYR A 267 1.79 0.50 -13.70
C TYR A 267 2.02 1.96 -13.29
N LEU A 268 1.01 2.80 -13.45
CA LEU A 268 1.02 4.20 -13.03
C LEU A 268 -0.19 4.47 -12.14
N ASP A 269 0.03 4.92 -10.90
CA ASP A 269 -1.01 5.43 -10.01
C ASP A 269 -0.68 6.86 -9.61
N VAL A 270 -1.46 7.82 -10.09
CA VAL A 270 -1.24 9.24 -9.87
C VAL A 270 -2.45 9.87 -9.18
N SER A 271 -2.18 10.75 -8.22
CA SER A 271 -3.20 11.56 -7.55
C SER A 271 -3.04 13.02 -7.92
N PHE A 272 -4.10 13.69 -8.38
CA PHE A 272 -4.08 15.13 -8.72
C PHE A 272 -4.78 15.94 -7.61
N GLY A 273 -4.08 16.16 -6.50
CA GLY A 273 -4.77 16.52 -5.26
C GLY A 273 -4.78 17.98 -4.79
N GLY A 274 -4.53 19.01 -5.60
CA GLY A 274 -4.40 20.40 -5.07
C GLY A 274 -5.69 21.22 -5.14
N SER A 275 -6.15 21.84 -4.03
CA SER A 275 -7.19 22.89 -4.09
C SER A 275 -6.64 24.28 -4.46
N GLY A 276 -5.32 24.39 -4.66
CA GLY A 276 -4.62 25.66 -4.78
C GLY A 276 -4.22 26.06 -6.20
N VAL A 277 -4.22 25.13 -7.16
CA VAL A 277 -3.81 25.46 -8.53
C VAL A 277 -5.04 25.93 -9.31
N LYS A 278 -5.42 27.20 -9.10
CA LYS A 278 -6.29 27.94 -10.04
C LYS A 278 -5.52 28.33 -11.31
N GLY A 279 -4.60 27.47 -11.75
CA GLY A 279 -3.88 27.67 -12.99
C GLY A 279 -4.86 27.44 -14.12
N GLY A 280 -5.24 28.52 -14.81
CA GLY A 280 -5.98 28.40 -16.06
C GLY A 280 -5.26 27.39 -16.96
N MET A 281 -6.06 26.62 -17.70
CA MET A 281 -5.61 25.68 -18.72
C MET A 281 -4.61 26.43 -19.61
N MET A 282 -3.32 26.29 -19.35
CA MET A 282 -2.32 26.69 -20.34
C MET A 282 -2.43 25.63 -21.41
N ASP A 283 -2.60 26.07 -22.66
CA ASP A 283 -2.42 25.23 -23.83
C ASP A 283 -0.96 24.77 -23.85
N ILE A 284 -0.66 23.76 -23.04
CA ILE A 284 0.64 23.12 -23.08
C ILE A 284 0.58 22.28 -24.35
N GLU A 285 1.18 22.81 -25.41
CA GLU A 285 1.56 22.06 -26.61
C GLU A 285 2.48 20.92 -26.16
N THR A 286 1.87 19.83 -25.70
CA THR A 286 2.59 18.66 -25.25
C THR A 286 2.85 17.84 -26.49
N GLU A 287 4.13 17.68 -26.82
CA GLU A 287 4.55 16.66 -27.77
C GLU A 287 3.92 15.33 -27.36
N SER A 288 3.31 14.63 -28.34
CA SER A 288 2.64 13.38 -28.08
C SER A 288 3.65 12.38 -27.50
N MET A 289 3.40 11.92 -26.28
CA MET A 289 4.25 10.94 -25.61
C MET A 289 3.67 9.53 -25.81
N THR A 290 4.49 8.50 -25.88
CA THR A 290 4.02 7.10 -25.95
C THR A 290 4.57 6.29 -24.79
N LEU A 291 3.69 5.71 -23.97
CA LEU A 291 4.04 4.76 -22.92
C LEU A 291 3.75 3.33 -23.37
N ARG A 292 4.74 2.73 -24.05
CA ARG A 292 4.56 1.46 -24.78
C ARG A 292 4.22 0.28 -23.88
N GLN A 293 4.71 0.28 -22.64
CA GLN A 293 4.56 -0.85 -21.71
C GLN A 293 3.45 -0.66 -20.69
N LEU A 294 2.80 0.51 -20.65
CA LEU A 294 1.83 0.81 -19.61
C LEU A 294 0.59 -0.07 -19.77
N ARG A 295 0.30 -0.88 -18.74
CA ARG A 295 -0.83 -1.81 -18.69
C ARG A 295 -1.93 -1.31 -17.78
N THR A 296 -1.57 -0.66 -16.68
CA THR A 296 -2.55 -0.17 -15.70
C THR A 296 -2.31 1.29 -15.41
N LEU A 297 -3.36 2.09 -15.59
CA LEU A 297 -3.39 3.50 -15.23
C LEU A 297 -4.45 3.71 -14.14
N VAL A 298 -4.03 4.22 -12.99
CA VAL A 298 -4.89 4.66 -11.91
C VAL A 298 -4.72 6.17 -11.77
N VAL A 299 -5.83 6.89 -11.84
CA VAL A 299 -5.85 8.33 -11.66
C VAL A 299 -6.85 8.68 -10.58
N THR A 300 -6.38 9.29 -9.50
CA THR A 300 -7.17 9.57 -8.32
C THR A 300 -7.28 11.05 -7.97
N ASP A 301 -8.34 11.38 -7.26
CA ASP A 301 -8.64 12.71 -6.71
C ASP A 301 -8.69 13.82 -7.76
N LEU A 302 -9.17 13.49 -8.97
CA LEU A 302 -9.27 14.36 -10.14
C LEU A 302 -10.08 15.64 -9.89
N LYS A 303 -9.45 16.74 -9.45
CA LYS A 303 -10.12 18.04 -9.23
C LYS A 303 -10.05 18.92 -10.47
N GLY A 304 -10.82 18.58 -11.50
CA GLY A 304 -10.96 19.42 -12.67
C GLY A 304 -11.00 18.64 -13.97
N VAL A 305 -11.60 19.29 -14.96
CA VAL A 305 -11.85 18.81 -16.32
C VAL A 305 -10.54 18.64 -17.11
N GLY A 306 -9.61 19.60 -16.98
CA GLY A 306 -8.46 19.72 -17.87
C GLY A 306 -7.41 18.63 -17.73
N ASP A 307 -6.96 18.35 -16.51
CA ASP A 307 -5.73 17.56 -16.32
C ASP A 307 -5.88 16.09 -16.73
N THR A 308 -7.02 15.48 -16.41
CA THR A 308 -7.32 14.11 -16.83
C THR A 308 -7.40 14.03 -18.35
N LYS A 309 -8.13 14.97 -18.95
CA LYS A 309 -8.36 15.01 -20.39
C LYS A 309 -7.02 15.16 -21.11
N ALA A 310 -6.23 16.14 -20.71
CA ALA A 310 -4.89 16.37 -21.25
C ALA A 310 -3.97 15.15 -21.07
N LEU A 311 -3.96 14.49 -19.90
CA LEU A 311 -3.19 13.25 -19.71
C LEU A 311 -3.63 12.15 -20.69
N LEU A 312 -4.93 11.96 -20.85
CA LEU A 312 -5.48 10.90 -21.70
C LEU A 312 -5.36 11.20 -23.21
N THR A 313 -5.33 12.47 -23.61
CA THR A 313 -5.16 12.87 -25.02
C THR A 313 -3.70 12.98 -25.44
N SER A 314 -2.81 13.40 -24.52
CA SER A 314 -1.39 13.65 -24.82
C SER A 314 -0.52 12.39 -24.70
N VAL A 315 -1.02 11.31 -24.08
CA VAL A 315 -0.28 10.06 -23.89
C VAL A 315 -0.88 8.90 -24.67
N ASP A 316 -0.12 8.38 -25.62
CA ASP A 316 -0.41 7.16 -26.35
C ASP A 316 -0.04 5.94 -25.50
N MET A 317 -1.01 5.07 -25.24
CA MET A 317 -0.88 3.92 -24.33
C MET A 317 -1.36 2.63 -25.03
N PRO A 318 -0.63 2.12 -26.03
CA PRO A 318 -1.11 1.06 -26.93
C PRO A 318 -1.32 -0.29 -26.24
N ARG A 319 -0.74 -0.50 -25.05
CA ARG A 319 -0.86 -1.73 -24.25
C ARG A 319 -1.72 -1.57 -23.00
N LEU A 320 -2.48 -0.49 -22.90
CA LEU A 320 -3.31 -0.24 -21.73
C LEU A 320 -4.39 -1.32 -21.61
N GLN A 321 -4.38 -2.07 -20.51
CA GLN A 321 -5.32 -3.15 -20.22
C GLN A 321 -6.36 -2.75 -19.18
N GLY A 322 -5.98 -1.88 -18.24
CA GLY A 322 -6.81 -1.43 -17.14
C GLY A 322 -6.70 0.08 -16.91
N ILE A 323 -7.85 0.75 -16.79
CA ILE A 323 -7.93 2.15 -16.38
C ILE A 323 -8.87 2.32 -15.18
N HIS A 324 -8.38 3.00 -14.15
CA HIS A 324 -9.10 3.28 -12.91
C HIS A 324 -9.16 4.78 -12.68
N LEU A 325 -10.33 5.38 -12.89
CA LEU A 325 -10.54 6.81 -12.65
C LEU A 325 -11.34 6.99 -11.36
N VAL A 326 -10.72 7.62 -10.36
CA VAL A 326 -11.34 7.88 -9.06
C VAL A 326 -11.55 9.39 -8.92
N PHE A 327 -12.80 9.79 -9.05
CA PHE A 327 -13.20 11.19 -8.95
C PHE A 327 -13.39 11.60 -7.48
N GLY A 328 -12.86 12.77 -7.14
CA GLY A 328 -13.10 13.42 -5.87
C GLY A 328 -14.55 13.86 -5.71
N THR A 329 -14.89 14.37 -4.52
CA THR A 329 -16.27 14.70 -4.15
C THR A 329 -16.85 15.95 -4.83
N ARG A 330 -16.05 16.71 -5.59
CA ARG A 330 -16.42 18.03 -6.13
C ARG A 330 -15.90 18.22 -7.55
N CYS A 331 -16.15 17.24 -8.41
CA CYS A 331 -15.54 17.21 -9.73
C CYS A 331 -16.64 17.24 -10.79
N SER A 332 -16.63 18.26 -11.64
CA SER A 332 -17.27 18.16 -12.95
C SER A 332 -16.34 17.32 -13.84
N VAL A 333 -16.92 16.31 -14.49
CA VAL A 333 -16.18 15.36 -15.29
C VAL A 333 -16.45 15.68 -16.75
N ASP A 334 -15.45 16.22 -17.44
CA ASP A 334 -15.43 16.30 -18.90
C ASP A 334 -14.36 15.32 -19.36
N LEU A 335 -14.82 14.13 -19.73
CA LEU A 335 -13.97 13.08 -20.26
C LEU A 335 -13.82 13.31 -21.77
N PRO A 336 -12.65 13.02 -22.34
CA PRO A 336 -12.46 13.14 -23.78
C PRO A 336 -13.53 12.33 -24.52
N THR A 337 -14.10 12.91 -25.57
CA THR A 337 -15.07 12.21 -26.39
C THR A 337 -14.37 11.09 -27.17
N ALA A 338 -15.12 10.12 -27.67
CA ALA A 338 -14.56 9.05 -28.51
C ALA A 338 -13.80 9.58 -29.76
N ARG A 339 -14.05 10.84 -30.17
CA ARG A 339 -13.34 11.51 -31.25
C ARG A 339 -11.96 12.05 -30.82
N ASP A 340 -11.83 12.38 -29.54
CA ASP A 340 -10.61 12.96 -28.96
C ASP A 340 -9.60 11.88 -28.55
N MET A 341 -10.08 10.65 -28.32
CA MET A 341 -9.22 9.54 -27.89
C MET A 341 -8.71 8.73 -29.08
N LYS A 342 -7.40 8.44 -29.08
CA LYS A 342 -6.87 7.31 -29.84
C LYS A 342 -7.54 6.01 -29.34
N PRO A 343 -7.77 5.01 -30.21
CA PRO A 343 -8.38 3.76 -29.80
C PRO A 343 -7.53 3.07 -28.73
N LEU A 344 -8.01 3.10 -27.49
CA LEU A 344 -7.39 2.42 -26.35
C LEU A 344 -7.80 0.95 -26.37
N GLY A 345 -6.85 0.03 -26.47
CA GLY A 345 -7.07 -1.43 -26.42
C GLY A 345 -7.43 -1.96 -25.02
N VAL A 346 -8.23 -1.21 -24.26
CA VAL A 346 -8.46 -1.44 -22.84
C VAL A 346 -9.49 -2.53 -22.61
N SER A 347 -9.07 -3.58 -21.91
CA SER A 347 -9.94 -4.69 -21.52
C SER A 347 -10.82 -4.37 -20.30
N THR A 348 -10.39 -3.46 -19.42
CA THR A 348 -11.09 -3.14 -18.18
C THR A 348 -11.08 -1.64 -17.89
N ALA A 349 -12.26 -1.06 -17.69
CA ALA A 349 -12.39 0.31 -17.21
C ALA A 349 -13.24 0.33 -15.95
N ARG A 350 -12.73 1.02 -14.92
CA ARG A 350 -13.43 1.24 -13.66
C ARG A 350 -13.48 2.73 -13.35
N ILE A 351 -14.69 3.24 -13.24
CA ILE A 351 -14.96 4.62 -12.85
C ILE A 351 -15.58 4.59 -11.46
N VAL A 352 -14.98 5.33 -10.53
CA VAL A 352 -15.47 5.44 -9.15
C VAL A 352 -15.66 6.92 -8.82
N ALA A 353 -16.90 7.30 -8.51
CA ALA A 353 -17.21 8.63 -7.98
C ALA A 353 -17.31 8.56 -6.45
N LYS A 354 -16.54 9.39 -5.73
CA LYS A 354 -16.71 9.55 -4.28
C LYS A 354 -17.89 10.48 -4.02
N GLY A 355 -19.03 9.93 -3.56
CA GLY A 355 -20.14 10.75 -3.09
C GLY A 355 -19.81 11.47 -1.78
N GLU A 356 -20.18 12.75 -1.64
CA GLU A 356 -20.22 13.40 -0.32
C GLU A 356 -21.29 12.70 0.54
N ARG A 357 -20.93 12.29 1.76
CA ARG A 357 -21.99 12.01 2.75
C ARG A 357 -22.68 13.33 3.06
N PRO A 358 -24.02 13.42 2.93
CA PRO A 358 -24.73 14.63 3.30
C PRO A 358 -24.41 14.98 4.76
N ARG A 359 -23.91 16.20 4.97
CA ARG A 359 -23.71 16.74 6.33
C ARG A 359 -25.07 17.16 6.86
N GLY A 360 -25.79 16.22 7.48
CA GLY A 360 -27.06 16.46 8.14
C GLY A 360 -28.10 15.40 7.78
N HIS A 361 -28.69 14.80 8.81
CA HIS A 361 -29.69 13.73 8.83
C HIS A 361 -29.18 12.28 8.88
N GLU A 362 -29.79 11.55 9.82
CA GLU A 362 -29.51 10.17 10.21
C GLU A 362 -29.64 9.20 9.03
N ASN A 363 -28.70 8.25 8.99
CA ASN A 363 -28.73 6.94 8.34
C ASN A 363 -29.77 6.75 7.21
N THR A 364 -29.50 7.28 6.03
CA THR A 364 -29.94 6.64 4.78
C THR A 364 -28.70 6.22 3.99
N GLY A 365 -28.57 4.92 3.76
CA GLY A 365 -27.41 4.32 3.11
C GLY A 365 -27.31 4.73 1.64
N VAL A 366 -26.44 5.68 1.32
CA VAL A 366 -26.06 5.95 -0.07
C VAL A 366 -25.04 4.90 -0.51
N THR A 367 -25.44 4.09 -1.48
CA THR A 367 -24.57 3.11 -2.17
C THR A 367 -23.73 3.84 -3.22
N GLY A 368 -22.40 3.82 -3.07
CA GLY A 368 -21.51 4.27 -4.13
C GLY A 368 -21.68 3.41 -5.38
N PHE A 369 -21.82 4.03 -6.56
CA PHE A 369 -21.76 3.30 -7.83
C PHE A 369 -20.33 2.82 -8.07
N SER A 370 -20.16 1.50 -8.17
CA SER A 370 -18.93 0.84 -8.62
C SER A 370 -19.30 -0.10 -9.75
N GLY A 371 -19.19 0.37 -10.99
CA GLY A 371 -19.37 -0.44 -12.20
C GLY A 371 -18.03 -0.75 -12.88
N VAL A 372 -17.90 -1.95 -13.42
CA VAL A 372 -16.92 -2.26 -14.47
C VAL A 372 -17.70 -2.17 -15.78
N VAL A 373 -17.33 -1.23 -16.65
CA VAL A 373 -18.01 -1.04 -17.94
C VAL A 373 -16.97 -1.27 -19.04
N PRO A 374 -17.22 -2.14 -20.03
CA PRO A 374 -16.38 -2.20 -21.22
C PRO A 374 -16.31 -0.82 -21.87
N LEU A 375 -15.12 -0.37 -22.28
CA LEU A 375 -14.97 0.96 -22.90
C LEU A 375 -15.82 1.12 -24.16
N SER A 376 -16.08 0.03 -24.87
CA SER A 376 -17.00 -0.03 -26.02
C SER A 376 -18.49 0.15 -25.65
N ALA A 377 -18.87 -0.04 -24.39
CA ALA A 377 -20.23 0.10 -23.88
C ALA A 377 -20.47 1.46 -23.20
N LEU A 378 -19.42 2.26 -22.99
CA LEU A 378 -19.55 3.65 -22.56
C LEU A 378 -20.07 4.47 -23.75
N LYS A 379 -21.40 4.60 -23.85
CA LYS A 379 -22.01 5.67 -24.64
C LYS A 379 -21.78 6.99 -23.91
N TRP A 380 -20.92 7.82 -24.47
CA TRP A 380 -20.72 9.20 -24.05
C TRP A 380 -21.86 10.04 -24.63
N GLU A 381 -23.00 10.11 -23.95
CA GLU A 381 -24.04 11.07 -24.30
C GLU A 381 -23.78 12.39 -23.57
N VAL A 382 -23.65 13.46 -24.35
CA VAL A 382 -23.52 14.83 -23.87
C VAL A 382 -24.87 15.24 -23.28
N GLY A 383 -25.04 15.01 -21.98
CA GLY A 383 -26.17 15.51 -21.22
C GLY A 383 -25.81 16.81 -20.53
N ASP A 384 -26.37 17.92 -21.01
CA ASP A 384 -26.52 19.13 -20.19
C ASP A 384 -27.39 18.76 -18.98
N THR A 385 -26.79 18.56 -17.81
CA THR A 385 -27.58 18.49 -16.57
C THR A 385 -26.84 19.05 -15.37
N ASN A 386 -27.37 20.17 -14.88
CA ASN A 386 -27.65 20.30 -13.45
C ASN A 386 -28.32 19.01 -12.96
N VAL A 387 -27.75 18.38 -11.94
CA VAL A 387 -28.15 17.07 -11.43
C VAL A 387 -29.63 17.07 -10.99
N HIS A 388 -30.48 16.43 -11.79
CA HIS A 388 -31.71 15.80 -11.32
C HIS A 388 -31.72 14.35 -11.78
N ASN A 389 -32.04 13.46 -10.83
CA ASN A 389 -32.06 12.01 -10.95
C ASN A 389 -32.67 11.53 -12.28
N PRO A 390 -31.97 10.68 -13.06
CA PRO A 390 -32.64 9.92 -14.11
C PRO A 390 -33.13 8.59 -13.54
N THR A 391 -34.44 8.35 -13.69
CA THR A 391 -35.08 7.05 -13.67
C THR A 391 -34.63 6.20 -14.87
N LEU A 392 -34.44 4.91 -14.62
CA LEU A 392 -33.98 3.87 -15.55
C LEU A 392 -34.88 3.71 -16.78
N ALA A 393 -34.24 3.57 -17.95
CA ALA A 393 -34.65 2.69 -19.05
C ALA A 393 -33.42 1.89 -19.50
#